data_AF-A0A8I0L2V5-F1
#
_entry.id   AF-A0A8I0L2V5-F1
#
_cell.length_a   1.000
_cell.length_b   1.000
_cell.length_c   1.000
_cell.angle_alpha   90.00
_cell.angle_beta   90.00
_cell.angle_gamma   90.00
#
_symmetry.space_group_name_H-M   'P 1'
#
loop_
_entity.id
_entity.type
_entity.pdbx_description
1 polymer ?
#
loop_
_entity_poly.entity_id
_entity_poly.type
_entity_poly.pdbx_seq_one_letter_code
_entity_poly.pdbx_strand_id
1 'polypeptide(L)' 'MLVPILLFIVGLVLLIKGGDWFVDGATGLAHRFHVPEILIGATVVSIGTTLPEVMVS' A
#
# COMPACT_ATOMS: atom_id res chain seq x y z
N MET A 1 11.31 27.35 1.17
CA MET A 1 12.14 26.14 1.41
C MET A 1 11.49 25.21 2.43
N LEU A 2 10.99 25.70 3.57
CA LEU A 2 10.41 24.86 4.64
C LEU A 2 9.06 24.19 4.27
N VAL A 3 8.17 24.92 3.58
CA VAL A 3 6.85 24.42 3.18
C VAL A 3 6.93 23.20 2.22
N PRO A 4 7.73 23.22 1.13
CA PRO A 4 7.91 22.05 0.28
C PRO A 4 8.42 20.81 1.01
N ILE A 5 9.35 20.98 1.96
CA ILE A 5 9.91 19.88 2.76
C ILE A 5 8.83 19.26 3.65
N LEU A 6 8.00 20.10 4.28
CA LEU A 6 6.86 19.63 5.08
C LEU A 6 5.86 18.84 4.23
N LEU A 7 5.49 19.38 3.06
CA LEU A 7 4.57 18.69 2.13
C LEU A 7 5.16 17.37 1.63
N PHE A 8 6.47 17.33 1.36
CA PHE A 8 7.15 16.10 0.94
C PHE A 8 7.09 15.03 2.02
N ILE A 9 7.42 15.37 3.28
CA ILE A 9 7.40 14.42 4.39
C ILE A 9 5.97 13.91 4.64
N VAL A 10 4.98 14.81 4.67
CA VAL A 10 3.58 14.43 4.87
C VAL A 10 3.09 13.54 3.71
N GLY A 11 3.40 13.91 2.47
CA GLY A 11 3.05 13.12 1.29
C GLY A 11 3.67 11.73 1.33
N LEU A 12 4.95 11.61 1.68
CA LEU A 12 5.65 10.34 1.81
C LEU A 12 5.02 9.45 2.89
N VAL A 13 4.72 10.02 4.06
CA VAL A 13 4.06 9.27 5.15
C VAL A 13 2.68 8.79 4.74
N LEU A 14 1.87 9.65 4.11
CA LEU A 14 0.53 9.27 3.64
C LEU A 14 0.59 8.19 2.55
N LEU A 15 1.57 8.25 1.66
CA LEU A 15 1.77 7.28 0.59
C LEU A 15 2.11 5.90 1.15
N ILE A 16 3.09 5.82 2.06
CA ILE A 16 3.50 4.56 2.69
C ILE A 16 2.33 3.97 3.49
N LYS A 17 1.73 4.80 4.36
CA LYS A 17 0.62 4.38 5.23
C LYS A 17 -0.61 3.94 4.42
N GLY A 18 -0.88 4.65 3.32
CA GLY A 18 -1.98 4.33 2.41
C GLY A 18 -1.78 3.00 1.69
N GLY A 19 -0.54 2.71 1.27
CA GLY A 19 -0.16 1.42 0.70
C GLY A 19 -0.37 0.27 1.69
N ASP A 20 0.12 0.42 2.92
CA ASP A 20 -0.05 -0.58 3.99
C ASP A 20 -1.54 -0.86 4.26
N TRP A 21 -2.34 0.20 4.44
CA TRP A 21 -3.78 0.07 4.68
C TRP A 21 -4.54 -0.57 3.52
N PHE A 22 -4.11 -0.32 2.28
CA PHE A 22 -4.68 -0.97 1.11
C PHE A 22 -4.41 -2.48 1.14
N VAL A 23 -3.18 -2.90 1.44
CA VAL A 23 -2.80 -4.32 1.54
C VAL A 23 -3.57 -5.01 2.67
N ASP A 24 -3.64 -4.39 3.86
CA ASP A 24 -4.39 -4.93 4.99
C ASP A 24 -5.89 -5.07 4.68
N GLY A 25 -6.48 -4.08 4.01
CA GLY A 25 -7.88 -4.14 3.59
C GLY A 25 -8.14 -5.23 2.55
N ALA A 26 -7.26 -5.35 1.56
CA ALA A 26 -7.38 -6.34 0.49
C ALA A 26 -7.13 -7.77 0.98
N THR A 27 -6.16 -7.99 1.86
CA THR A 27 -5.92 -9.29 2.51
C THR A 27 -7.10 -9.69 3.40
N GLY A 28 -7.61 -8.76 4.22
CA GLY A 28 -8.79 -8.98 5.06
C GLY A 28 -10.04 -9.35 4.25
N LEU A 29 -10.21 -8.75 3.06
CA LEU A 29 -11.28 -9.11 2.14
C LEU A 29 -11.06 -10.52 1.56
N ALA A 30 -9.86 -10.81 1.07
CA ALA A 30 -9.52 -12.11 0.48
C ALA A 30 -9.69 -13.28 1.47
N HIS A 31 -9.37 -13.07 2.75
CA HIS A 31 -9.65 -14.04 3.81
C HIS A 31 -11.15 -14.34 3.96
N ARG A 32 -12.02 -13.33 3.89
CA ARG A 32 -13.48 -13.52 3.94
C ARG A 32 -14.01 -14.34 2.75
N PHE A 33 -13.35 -14.23 1.60
CA PHE A 33 -13.65 -15.01 0.40
C PHE A 33 -12.97 -16.40 0.37
N HIS A 34 -12.32 -16.83 1.45
CA HIS A 34 -11.59 -18.11 1.54
C HIS A 34 -10.52 -18.29 0.46
N VAL A 35 -9.90 -17.17 0.02
CA VAL A 35 -8.80 -17.22 -0.95
C VAL A 35 -7.55 -17.80 -0.27
N PRO A 36 -6.83 -18.74 -0.90
CA PRO A 36 -5.58 -19.28 -0.36
C PRO A 36 -4.54 -18.19 -0.09
N GLU A 37 -3.85 -18.24 1.06
CA GLU A 37 -2.85 -17.22 1.45
C GLU A 37 -1.72 -17.06 0.43
N ILE A 38 -1.35 -18.15 -0.25
CA ILE A 38 -0.31 -18.09 -1.28
C ILE A 38 -0.70 -17.22 -2.47
N LEU A 39 -2.00 -17.18 -2.82
CA LEU A 39 -2.52 -16.30 -3.87
C LEU A 39 -2.57 -14.85 -3.38
N ILE A 40 -2.93 -14.61 -2.12
CA ILE A 40 -2.95 -13.28 -1.51
C ILE A 40 -1.53 -12.70 -1.49
N GLY A 41 -0.54 -13.47 -1.04
CA GLY A 41 0.87 -13.06 -1.03
C GLY A 41 1.41 -12.81 -2.43
N ALA A 42 1.14 -13.73 -3.38
CA ALA A 42 1.65 -13.61 -4.74
C ALA A 42 1.05 -12.42 -5.52
N THR A 43 -0.15 -11.98 -5.17
CA THR A 43 -0.87 -10.92 -5.91
C THR A 43 -0.98 -9.63 -5.10
N VAL A 44 -1.78 -9.63 -4.04
CA VAL A 44 -2.13 -8.45 -3.24
C VAL A 44 -0.90 -7.85 -2.56
N VAL A 45 -0.06 -8.68 -1.94
CA VAL A 45 1.13 -8.18 -1.22
C VAL A 45 2.19 -7.69 -2.21
N SER A 46 2.42 -8.44 -3.30
CA SER A 46 3.35 -8.05 -4.38
C SER A 46 3.01 -6.69 -5.00
N ILE A 47 1.72 -6.47 -5.32
CA ILE A 47 1.22 -5.18 -5.82
C ILE A 47 1.29 -4.12 -4.71
N GLY A 48 0.91 -4.50 -3.49
CA GLY A 48 1.05 -3.73 -2.25
C GLY A 48 2.37 -3.00 -2.09
N THR A 49 3.46 -3.74 -2.25
CA THR A 49 4.81 -3.22 -2.05
C THR A 49 5.28 -2.28 -3.15
N THR A 50 4.66 -2.29 -4.34
CA THR A 50 5.04 -1.45 -5.48
C THR A 50 4.06 -0.29 -5.73
N LEU A 51 2.96 -0.24 -4.96
CA LEU A 51 1.94 0.79 -5.04
C LEU A 51 2.48 2.21 -4.78
N PRO A 52 3.32 2.43 -3.76
CA PRO A 52 3.94 3.75 -3.56
C PRO A 52 4.73 4.22 -4.78
N GLU A 53 5.54 3.35 -5.39
CA GLU A 53 6.35 3.69 -6.56
C GLU A 53 5.48 3.96 -7.81
N VAL A 54 4.43 3.16 -8.01
CA VAL A 54 3.49 3.32 -9.14
C VAL A 54 2.67 4.62 -9.02
N MET A 55 2.35 5.06 -7.80
CA MET A 55 1.58 6.28 -7.57
C MET A 55 2.41 7.57 -7.74
N VAL A 56 3.75 7.47 -7.61
CA VAL A 56 4.68 8.61 -7.71
C VAL A 56 5.30 8.73 -9.10
N SER A 57 5.40 7.63 -9.85
CA SER A 57 5.93 7.60 -11.23
C SER A 57 4.97 8.24 -12.23
#